data_AF-A0A255XIL2-F1
#
_entry.id   AF-A0A255XIL2-F1
#
_cell.length_a   1.000
_cell.length_b   1.000
_cell.length_c   1.000
_cell.angle_alpha   90.00
_cell.angle_beta   90.00
_cell.angle_gamma   90.00
#
_symmetry.space_group_name_H-M   'P 1'
#
loop_
_entity.id
_entity.type
_entity.pdbx_description
1 polymer ?
#
loop_
_entity_poly.entity_id
_entity_poly.type
_entity_poly.pdbx_seq_one_letter_code
_entity_poly.pdbx_strand_id
1 'polypeptide(L)'
;MSDYAGDVSPQETWAALKGDPAAILIDVRTPAEWAYVGLPDVAPLGKLVLTVAWQTWPDGSQNPAFIAEAEAQGLKPGQSVYLLCRSGVRSLAAAKALTAAGFGPCYNIAGGFEGPLDPERHRGSLAGWKAEGLPWRQS
;
A
#
# COMPACT_ATOMS: atom_id res chain seq x y z
N MET A 1 12.59 -19.47 -1.14
CA MET A 1 11.82 -18.36 -0.54
C MET A 1 11.48 -17.44 -1.70
N SER A 2 10.20 -17.36 -2.06
CA SER A 2 9.75 -16.45 -3.11
C SER A 2 9.98 -15.03 -2.59
N ASP A 3 10.98 -14.36 -3.13
CA ASP A 3 11.13 -12.92 -2.88
C ASP A 3 9.99 -12.21 -3.62
N TYR A 4 9.45 -11.16 -3.02
CA TYR A 4 8.45 -10.30 -3.65
C TYR A 4 9.07 -9.59 -4.87
N ALA A 5 8.26 -8.96 -5.71
CA ALA A 5 8.70 -8.45 -7.02
C ALA A 5 9.62 -7.20 -6.95
N GLY A 6 9.77 -6.58 -5.77
CA GLY A 6 10.70 -5.49 -5.52
C GLY A 6 10.06 -4.24 -4.91
N ASP A 7 10.93 -3.31 -4.52
CA ASP A 7 10.56 -1.98 -4.05
C ASP A 7 10.33 -1.05 -5.25
N VAL A 8 9.29 -0.23 -5.18
CA VAL A 8 8.98 0.83 -6.16
C VAL A 8 8.65 2.13 -5.43
N SER A 9 8.95 3.25 -6.06
CA SER A 9 8.54 4.57 -5.56
C SER A 9 7.03 4.80 -5.71
N PRO A 10 6.46 5.78 -5.00
CA PRO A 10 5.07 6.18 -5.22
C PRO A 10 4.83 6.68 -6.66
N GLN A 11 5.75 7.42 -7.30
CA GLN A 11 5.54 7.83 -8.70
C GLN A 11 5.58 6.65 -9.68
N GLU A 12 6.49 5.69 -9.50
CA GLU A 12 6.50 4.47 -10.30
C GLU A 12 5.21 3.67 -10.13
N THR A 13 4.71 3.60 -8.90
CA THR A 13 3.41 2.99 -8.60
C THR A 13 2.29 3.70 -9.35
N TRP A 14 2.24 5.03 -9.31
CA TRP A 14 1.23 5.81 -10.04
C TRP A 14 1.29 5.55 -11.55
N ALA A 15 2.49 5.54 -12.12
CA ALA A 15 2.69 5.25 -13.53
C ALA A 15 2.23 3.83 -13.90
N ALA A 16 2.55 2.84 -13.06
CA ALA A 16 2.14 1.46 -13.27
C ALA A 16 0.62 1.26 -13.15
N LEU A 17 -0.01 1.86 -12.14
CA LEU A 17 -1.47 1.87 -12.00
C LEU A 17 -2.14 2.51 -13.23
N LYS A 18 -1.56 3.57 -13.79
CA LYS A 18 -2.09 4.19 -15.01
C LYS A 18 -1.92 3.29 -16.24
N GLY A 19 -0.82 2.55 -16.33
CA GLY A 19 -0.47 1.71 -17.48
C GLY A 19 -1.14 0.34 -17.52
N ASP A 20 -1.50 -0.22 -16.36
CA ASP A 20 -2.09 -1.56 -16.24
C ASP A 20 -3.50 -1.48 -15.63
N PRO A 21 -4.57 -1.72 -16.43
CA PRO A 21 -5.94 -1.77 -15.94
C PRO A 21 -6.20 -2.82 -14.86
N ALA A 22 -5.43 -3.90 -14.84
CA ALA A 22 -5.54 -4.97 -13.85
C ALA A 22 -4.72 -4.73 -12.57
N ALA A 23 -3.79 -3.77 -12.58
CA ALA A 23 -2.99 -3.43 -11.41
C ALA A 23 -3.87 -2.88 -10.27
N ILE A 24 -3.55 -3.27 -9.04
CA ILE A 24 -4.29 -2.88 -7.84
C ILE A 24 -3.38 -2.22 -6.81
N LEU A 25 -3.96 -1.29 -6.04
CA LEU A 25 -3.33 -0.65 -4.89
C LEU A 25 -4.02 -1.14 -3.62
N ILE A 26 -3.25 -1.72 -2.70
CA ILE A 26 -3.71 -2.13 -1.38
C ILE A 26 -3.07 -1.24 -0.32
N ASP A 27 -3.89 -0.50 0.42
CA ASP A 27 -3.46 0.23 1.60
C ASP A 27 -3.54 -0.68 2.83
N VAL A 28 -2.37 -1.03 3.36
CA VAL A 28 -2.22 -1.96 4.48
C VAL A 28 -2.07 -1.29 5.85
N ARG A 29 -2.28 0.03 5.90
CA ARG A 29 -2.32 0.80 7.15
C ARG A 29 -3.54 0.42 7.99
N THR A 30 -3.62 0.95 9.20
CA THR A 30 -4.75 0.67 10.09
C THR A 30 -5.97 1.53 9.73
N PRO A 31 -7.19 1.14 10.15
CA PRO A 31 -8.38 1.96 10.00
C PRO A 31 -8.25 3.37 10.59
N ALA A 32 -7.51 3.52 11.70
CA ALA A 32 -7.22 4.83 12.28
C ALA A 32 -6.35 5.68 11.35
N GLU A 33 -5.34 5.10 10.71
CA GLU A 33 -4.52 5.83 9.73
C GLU A 33 -5.35 6.25 8.51
N TRP A 34 -6.26 5.42 8.02
CA TRP A 34 -7.16 5.79 6.91
C TRP A 34 -8.07 6.97 7.28
N ALA A 35 -8.70 6.92 8.47
CA ALA A 35 -9.64 7.94 8.93
C ALA A 35 -8.95 9.27 9.28
N TYR A 36 -7.83 9.23 9.99
CA TYR A 36 -7.21 10.43 10.55
C TYR A 36 -6.08 11.01 9.70
N VAL A 37 -5.48 10.24 8.79
CA VAL A 37 -4.42 10.73 7.90
C VAL A 37 -4.89 10.86 6.45
N GLY A 38 -5.92 10.11 6.05
CA GLY A 38 -6.44 10.07 4.70
C GLY A 38 -5.93 8.87 3.89
N LEU A 39 -6.39 8.75 2.65
CA LEU A 39 -6.13 7.66 1.71
C LEU A 39 -5.55 8.19 0.38
N PRO A 40 -4.77 7.38 -0.35
CA PRO A 40 -4.47 7.65 -1.76
C PRO A 40 -5.75 7.81 -2.57
N ASP A 41 -5.74 8.72 -3.55
CA ASP A 41 -6.85 8.90 -4.48
C ASP A 41 -6.44 8.46 -5.88
N VAL A 42 -6.85 7.25 -6.25
CA VAL A 42 -6.64 6.68 -7.59
C VAL A 42 -7.91 6.71 -8.44
N ALA A 43 -8.96 7.41 -8.00
CA ALA A 43 -10.19 7.56 -8.77
C ALA A 43 -9.98 8.22 -10.15
N PRO A 44 -9.06 9.19 -10.34
CA PRO A 44 -8.73 9.71 -11.67
C PRO A 44 -8.20 8.65 -12.65
N LEU A 45 -7.74 7.51 -12.15
CA LEU A 45 -7.30 6.36 -12.96
C LEU A 45 -8.43 5.33 -13.20
N GLY A 46 -9.65 5.60 -12.74
CA GLY A 46 -10.77 4.66 -12.80
C GLY A 46 -10.62 3.46 -11.87
N LYS A 47 -9.83 3.59 -10.81
CA LYS A 47 -9.50 2.52 -9.86
C LYS A 47 -9.96 2.85 -8.44
N LEU A 48 -9.95 1.84 -7.58
CA LEU A 48 -10.19 1.95 -6.15
C LEU A 48 -8.97 1.46 -5.38
N VAL A 49 -8.78 2.00 -4.17
CA VAL A 49 -7.82 1.50 -3.19
C VAL A 49 -8.51 0.41 -2.38
N LEU A 50 -7.90 -0.78 -2.30
CA LEU A 50 -8.34 -1.81 -1.37
C LEU A 50 -7.76 -1.49 0.01
N THR A 51 -8.59 -1.46 1.05
CA THR A 51 -8.15 -1.14 2.41
C THR A 51 -8.20 -2.42 3.25
N VAL A 52 -7.02 -2.99 3.51
CA VAL A 52 -6.88 -4.28 4.21
C VAL A 52 -5.72 -4.16 5.20
N ALA A 53 -6.02 -4.04 6.48
CA ALA A 53 -5.00 -3.76 7.48
C ALA A 53 -4.06 -4.97 7.64
N TRP A 54 -2.74 -4.74 7.52
CA TRP A 54 -1.74 -5.78 7.74
C TRP A 54 -1.62 -6.16 9.22
N GLN A 55 -1.86 -5.19 10.11
CA GLN A 55 -1.82 -5.38 11.55
C GLN A 55 -3.17 -5.10 12.18
N THR A 56 -3.52 -5.89 13.17
CA THR A 56 -4.69 -5.68 14.01
C THR A 56 -4.43 -4.55 15.00
N TRP A 57 -5.53 -3.98 15.50
CA TRP A 57 -5.51 -2.94 16.52
C TRP A 57 -6.39 -3.40 17.69
N PRO A 58 -6.00 -3.17 18.96
CA PRO A 58 -4.83 -2.40 19.42
C PRO A 58 -3.55 -3.21 19.66
N ASP A 59 -3.61 -4.52 19.48
CA ASP A 59 -2.52 -5.47 19.76
C ASP A 59 -1.32 -5.32 18.82
N GLY A 60 -1.51 -4.78 17.61
CA GLY A 60 -0.43 -4.58 16.63
C GLY A 60 0.11 -5.88 16.04
N SER A 61 -0.56 -7.01 16.30
CA SER A 61 -0.18 -8.31 15.77
C SER A 61 -0.53 -8.40 14.28
N GLN A 62 0.06 -9.37 13.58
CA GLN A 62 -0.26 -9.57 12.16
C GLN A 62 -1.71 -10.04 12.02
N ASN A 63 -2.46 -9.42 11.10
CA ASN A 63 -3.82 -9.82 10.78
C ASN A 63 -3.82 -11.21 10.11
N PRO A 64 -4.35 -12.27 10.76
CA PRO A 64 -4.38 -13.61 10.17
C PRO A 64 -5.36 -13.71 8.99
N ALA A 65 -6.33 -12.80 8.88
CA ALA A 65 -7.32 -12.76 7.81
C ALA A 65 -6.88 -11.92 6.60
N PHE A 66 -5.68 -11.31 6.63
CA PHE A 66 -5.22 -10.35 5.62
C PHE A 66 -5.40 -10.82 4.17
N ILE A 67 -5.01 -12.07 3.86
CA ILE A 67 -5.13 -12.62 2.50
C ILE A 67 -6.60 -12.78 2.11
N ALA A 68 -7.40 -13.41 2.99
CA ALA A 68 -8.81 -13.66 2.73
C ALA A 68 -9.61 -12.35 2.58
N GLU A 69 -9.28 -11.32 3.36
CA GLU A 69 -9.88 -9.99 3.25
C GLU A 69 -9.50 -9.30 1.92
N ALA A 70 -8.25 -9.43 1.47
CA ALA A 70 -7.83 -8.91 0.17
C ALA A 70 -8.56 -9.59 -0.99
N GLU A 71 -8.69 -10.92 -0.96
CA GLU A 71 -9.46 -11.69 -1.95
C GLU A 71 -10.93 -11.28 -1.97
N ALA A 72 -11.56 -11.14 -0.80
CA ALA A 72 -12.95 -10.72 -0.67
C ALA A 72 -13.20 -9.31 -1.22
N GLN A 73 -12.18 -8.45 -1.21
CA GLN A 73 -12.22 -7.11 -1.82
C GLN A 73 -11.82 -7.07 -3.30
N GLY A 74 -11.50 -8.23 -3.90
CA GLY A 74 -11.30 -8.36 -5.35
C GLY A 74 -9.85 -8.56 -5.81
N LEU A 75 -8.91 -8.86 -4.90
CA LEU A 75 -7.60 -9.39 -5.28
C LEU A 75 -7.78 -10.73 -6.02
N LYS A 76 -7.10 -10.87 -7.16
CA LYS A 76 -7.09 -12.09 -7.98
C LYS A 76 -5.65 -12.48 -8.33
N PRO A 77 -5.38 -13.77 -8.56
CA PRO A 77 -4.07 -14.22 -9.03
C PRO A 77 -3.65 -13.56 -10.35
N GLY A 78 -2.34 -13.33 -10.52
CA GLY A 78 -1.75 -12.78 -11.74
C GLY A 78 -1.83 -11.25 -11.90
N GLN A 79 -2.46 -10.53 -10.96
CA GLN A 79 -2.46 -9.06 -10.95
C GLN A 79 -1.16 -8.50 -10.38
N SER A 80 -0.69 -7.38 -10.94
CA SER A 80 0.33 -6.55 -10.30
C SER A 80 -0.26 -5.91 -9.03
N VAL A 81 0.32 -6.21 -7.87
CA VAL A 81 -0.17 -5.74 -6.56
C VAL A 81 0.81 -4.75 -5.97
N TYR A 82 0.35 -3.53 -5.67
CA TYR A 82 1.16 -2.48 -5.05
C TYR A 82 0.69 -2.28 -3.61
N LEU A 83 1.59 -2.46 -2.64
CA LEU A 83 1.25 -2.40 -1.23
C LEU A 83 1.78 -1.13 -0.58
N LEU A 84 0.87 -0.36 0.02
CA LEU A 84 1.15 0.90 0.68
C LEU A 84 1.03 0.76 2.19
N CYS A 85 2.05 1.19 2.93
CA CYS A 85 1.90 1.49 4.36
C CYS A 85 2.32 2.93 4.64
N ARG A 86 2.54 3.30 5.91
CA ARG A 86 2.99 4.66 6.26
C ARG A 86 4.35 5.03 5.65
N SER A 87 5.33 4.12 5.70
CA SER A 87 6.74 4.41 5.37
C SER A 87 7.50 3.25 4.71
N GLY A 88 6.80 2.30 4.08
CA GLY A 88 7.38 1.16 3.35
C GLY A 88 7.73 -0.10 4.17
N VAL A 89 7.62 -0.09 5.51
CA VAL A 89 8.07 -1.24 6.35
C VAL A 89 7.02 -2.35 6.44
N ARG A 90 5.77 -2.01 6.79
CA ARG A 90 4.69 -3.01 6.94
C ARG A 90 4.26 -3.58 5.60
N SER A 91 4.25 -2.74 4.56
CA SER A 91 3.93 -3.13 3.19
C SER A 91 4.94 -4.11 2.61
N LEU A 92 6.23 -4.04 2.98
CA LEU A 92 7.23 -5.03 2.60
C LEU A 92 6.85 -6.44 3.12
N ALA A 93 6.45 -6.54 4.39
CA ALA A 93 6.04 -7.82 4.97
C ALA A 93 4.75 -8.34 4.30
N ALA A 94 3.77 -7.47 4.06
CA ALA A 94 2.55 -7.82 3.36
C ALA A 94 2.80 -8.29 1.91
N ALA A 95 3.75 -7.67 1.19
CA ALA A 95 4.10 -8.04 -0.19
C ALA A 95 4.70 -9.45 -0.24
N LYS A 96 5.57 -9.77 0.72
CA LYS A 96 6.13 -11.11 0.88
C LYS A 96 5.05 -12.14 1.20
N ALA A 97 4.09 -11.80 2.06
CA ALA A 97 2.98 -12.69 2.42
C ALA A 97 2.08 -13.01 1.22
N LEU A 98 1.69 -12.00 0.43
CA LEU A 98 0.91 -12.22 -0.80
C LEU A 98 1.68 -13.05 -1.83
N THR A 99 2.97 -12.77 -2.01
CA THR A 99 3.83 -13.54 -2.91
C THR A 99 3.93 -15.01 -2.48
N ALA A 100 4.10 -15.26 -1.17
CA ALA A 100 4.13 -16.61 -0.62
C ALA A 100 2.79 -17.35 -0.80
N ALA A 101 1.68 -16.61 -0.83
CA ALA A 101 0.34 -17.13 -1.10
C ALA A 101 0.03 -17.30 -2.61
N GLY A 102 0.97 -16.99 -3.50
CA GLY A 102 0.81 -17.18 -4.95
C GLY A 102 0.17 -15.99 -5.69
N PHE A 103 0.01 -14.85 -5.03
CA PHE A 103 -0.41 -13.60 -5.68
C PHE A 103 0.79 -12.82 -6.20
N GLY A 104 0.53 -11.98 -7.20
CA GLY A 104 1.52 -11.04 -7.71
C GLY A 104 1.68 -11.04 -9.22
N PRO A 105 2.67 -10.27 -9.71
CA PRO A 105 3.82 -9.74 -8.96
C PRO A 105 3.45 -8.72 -7.86
N CYS A 106 4.03 -8.87 -6.66
CA CYS A 106 3.74 -7.99 -5.51
C CYS A 106 4.89 -7.02 -5.23
N TYR A 107 4.58 -5.73 -5.17
CA TYR A 107 5.54 -4.65 -4.97
C TYR A 107 5.31 -3.92 -3.66
N ASN A 108 6.40 -3.54 -3.00
CA ASN A 108 6.36 -2.65 -1.84
C ASN A 108 6.53 -1.20 -2.31
N ILE A 109 5.66 -0.30 -1.86
CA ILE A 109 5.82 1.12 -2.13
C ILE A 109 6.80 1.71 -1.11
N ALA A 110 8.05 1.85 -1.54
CA ALA A 110 9.11 2.48 -0.76
C ALA A 110 8.74 3.93 -0.43
N GLY A 111 9.07 4.39 0.78
CA GLY A 111 8.61 5.69 1.28
C GLY A 111 7.15 5.72 1.74
N GLY A 112 6.30 4.78 1.31
CA GLY A 112 4.92 4.67 1.78
C GLY A 112 4.08 5.93 1.54
N PHE A 113 3.05 6.13 2.37
CA PHE A 113 2.12 7.25 2.23
C PHE A 113 2.68 8.57 2.76
N GLU A 114 3.37 8.54 3.90
CA GLU A 114 3.85 9.72 4.62
C GLU A 114 5.38 9.83 4.66
N GLY A 115 6.14 8.83 4.21
CA GLY A 115 7.60 8.94 4.22
C GLY A 115 8.24 8.74 5.59
N PRO A 116 9.58 8.90 5.69
CA PRO A 116 10.32 8.94 6.94
C PRO A 116 10.02 10.22 7.74
N LEU A 117 10.60 10.32 8.95
CA LEU A 117 10.60 11.56 9.72
C LEU A 117 11.67 12.50 9.16
N ASP A 118 11.37 13.79 9.10
CA ASP A 118 12.34 14.85 8.88
C ASP A 118 13.13 15.19 10.17
N PRO A 119 14.15 16.07 10.11
CA PRO A 119 14.94 16.45 11.28
C PRO A 119 14.11 17.01 12.43
N GLU A 120 12.98 17.65 12.12
CA GLU A 120 12.01 18.23 13.04
C GLU A 120 10.96 17.22 13.54
N ARG A 121 11.08 15.93 13.16
CA ARG A 121 10.18 14.83 13.52
C ARG A 121 8.77 14.94 12.91
N HIS A 122 8.63 15.59 11.77
CA HIS A 122 7.41 15.58 10.97
C HIS A 122 7.49 14.58 9.81
N ARG A 123 6.34 14.12 9.33
CA ARG A 123 6.22 13.26 8.15
C ARG A 123 5.50 14.02 7.03
N GLY A 124 5.61 13.48 5.81
CA GLY A 124 4.94 14.01 4.62
C GLY A 124 5.71 15.11 3.90
N SER A 125 6.94 15.43 4.35
CA SER A 125 7.79 16.48 3.78
C SER A 125 8.93 15.94 2.91
N LEU A 126 9.55 14.82 3.28
CA LEU A 126 10.77 14.34 2.62
C LEU A 126 10.54 13.37 1.44
N ALA A 127 9.59 12.44 1.59
CA ALA A 127 9.33 11.39 0.61
C ALA A 127 7.95 10.77 0.84
N GLY A 128 7.54 9.87 -0.05
CA GLY A 128 6.27 9.16 0.07
C GLY A 128 5.14 9.87 -0.69
N TRP A 129 4.03 9.17 -0.82
CA TRP A 129 2.90 9.55 -1.69
C TRP A 129 2.48 11.02 -1.54
N LYS A 130 2.36 11.52 -0.30
CA LYS A 130 1.99 12.91 -0.04
C LYS A 130 3.07 13.91 -0.45
N ALA A 131 4.33 13.68 -0.04
CA ALA A 131 5.44 14.59 -0.31
C ALA A 131 5.71 14.71 -1.82
N GLU A 132 5.43 13.64 -2.55
CA GLU A 132 5.60 13.55 -4.00
C GLU A 132 4.43 14.15 -4.80
N GLY A 133 3.43 14.72 -4.11
CA GLY A 133 2.32 15.44 -4.74
C GLY A 133 1.31 14.54 -5.46
N LEU A 134 1.29 13.24 -5.19
CA LEU A 134 0.31 12.32 -5.78
C LEU A 134 -1.07 12.54 -5.16
N PRO A 135 -2.17 12.33 -5.90
CA PRO A 135 -3.51 12.61 -5.40
C PRO A 135 -3.86 11.79 -4.15
N TRP A 136 -4.43 12.44 -3.15
CA TRP A 136 -4.87 11.84 -1.90
C TRP A 136 -6.04 12.65 -1.33
N ARG A 137 -6.81 12.02 -0.43
CA ARG A 137 -7.97 12.65 0.20
C ARG A 137 -8.07 12.32 1.68
N GLN A 138 -8.67 13.23 2.43
CA GLN A 138 -9.00 13.09 3.85
C GLN A 138 -10.40 13.66 4.04
N SER A 139 -11.28 12.89 4.68
CA SER A 139 -12.71 13.20 4.84
C SER A 139 -13.19 12.79 6.21
#